data_AF-A0A2G3DX29-F1
#
_entry.id   AF-A0A2G3DX29-F1
#
_cell.length_a   1.000
_cell.length_b   1.000
_cell.length_c   1.000
_cell.angle_alpha   90.00
_cell.angle_beta   90.00
_cell.angle_gamma   90.00
#
_symmetry.space_group_name_H-M   'P 1'
#
loop_
_entity.id
_entity.type
_entity.pdbx_description
1 polymer ?
#
loop_
_entity_poly.entity_id
_entity_poly.type
_entity_poly.pdbx_seq_one_letter_code
_entity_poly.pdbx_strand_id
1 'polypeptide(L)'
;MDKVLLGASIKMENFNFEVPNDSKKDRARLGDEIASKIREQVRESSNDKSQNDEKMMRKIMAKLKSGKKLTTKEENYLKQHNPELYLQYLRIRRMAEALESRLKNADSKEEVNDIIMESLSAISDKDPYKEYIIAALDEVAKEFKNSDGYEALPATSEEASEKAGSSGKSEGKNDSSDDKNSEDDFDPMSWSPLQEIVDSMPTIDFPA
;
A
#
# COMPACT_ATOMS: atom_id res chain seq x y z
N MET A 1 31.72 -8.70 -17.60
CA MET A 1 31.94 -7.49 -16.77
C MET A 1 31.06 -6.41 -17.36
N ASP A 2 29.84 -6.32 -16.85
CA ASP A 2 28.83 -5.41 -17.38
C ASP A 2 29.17 -3.97 -17.00
N LYS A 3 29.28 -3.12 -18.01
CA LYS A 3 29.50 -1.68 -17.82
C LYS A 3 28.18 -1.09 -17.32
N VAL A 4 28.11 -0.82 -16.03
CA VAL A 4 27.01 -0.05 -15.43
C VAL A 4 27.10 1.38 -15.98
N LEU A 5 26.30 1.69 -17.00
CA LEU A 5 26.11 3.05 -17.50
C LEU A 5 25.28 3.80 -16.46
N LEU A 6 25.97 4.54 -15.58
CA LEU A 6 25.34 5.48 -14.66
C LEU A 6 24.73 6.62 -15.49
N GLY A 7 23.42 6.58 -15.71
CA GLY A 7 22.65 7.61 -16.40
C GLY A 7 22.54 8.90 -15.58
N ALA A 8 23.62 9.65 -15.50
CA ALA A 8 23.59 11.05 -15.09
C ALA A 8 23.68 11.92 -16.34
N SER A 9 22.56 12.49 -16.79
CA SER A 9 22.57 13.54 -17.82
C SER A 9 23.18 14.81 -17.25
N ILE A 10 24.50 14.96 -17.37
CA ILE A 10 25.21 16.20 -17.07
C ILE A 10 24.99 17.14 -18.26
N LYS A 11 24.27 18.25 -18.04
CA LYS A 11 24.15 19.31 -19.05
C LYS A 11 25.51 20.02 -19.18
N MET A 12 26.20 19.79 -20.30
CA MET A 12 27.55 20.32 -20.57
C MET A 12 27.56 21.83 -20.92
N GLU A 13 26.39 22.45 -21.05
CA GLU A 13 26.20 23.85 -21.50
C GLU A 13 26.77 24.90 -20.54
N ASN A 14 27.11 24.53 -19.29
CA ASN A 14 27.64 25.45 -18.27
C ASN A 14 29.17 25.44 -18.12
N PHE A 15 29.88 24.66 -18.92
CA PHE A 15 31.35 24.59 -18.87
C PHE A 15 31.97 25.53 -19.90
N ASN A 16 32.32 26.75 -19.48
CA ASN A 16 33.16 27.61 -20.29
C ASN A 16 34.63 27.30 -20.01
N PHE A 17 35.36 26.93 -21.06
CA PHE A 17 36.71 26.41 -20.92
C PHE A 17 37.64 27.03 -21.94
N GLU A 18 38.55 27.87 -21.45
CA GLU A 18 39.53 28.54 -22.29
C GLU A 18 40.60 27.54 -22.74
N VAL A 19 40.68 27.32 -24.06
CA VAL A 19 41.69 26.45 -24.66
C VAL A 19 43.00 27.26 -24.81
N PRO A 20 44.10 26.92 -24.10
CA PRO A 20 45.35 27.66 -24.21
C PRO A 20 46.03 27.41 -25.55
N ASN A 21 46.57 28.48 -26.14
CA ASN A 21 47.42 28.41 -27.33
C ASN A 21 48.81 27.91 -26.93
N ASP A 22 49.12 26.68 -27.34
CA ASP A 22 50.46 26.11 -27.52
C ASP A 22 51.37 25.86 -26.30
N SER A 23 51.04 24.83 -25.51
CA SER A 23 52.05 23.85 -25.04
C SER A 23 51.42 22.49 -24.66
N LYS A 24 52.13 21.37 -24.89
CA LYS A 24 51.66 20.02 -24.47
C LYS A 24 51.42 19.93 -22.95
N LYS A 25 52.17 20.69 -22.16
CA LYS A 25 52.06 20.73 -20.69
C LYS A 25 50.78 21.44 -20.25
N ASP A 26 50.38 22.49 -20.99
CA ASP A 26 49.15 23.22 -20.70
C ASP A 26 47.91 22.42 -21.09
N ARG A 27 47.94 21.66 -22.20
CA ARG A 27 46.86 20.72 -22.55
C ARG A 27 46.66 19.59 -21.54
N ALA A 28 47.72 19.14 -20.86
CA ALA A 28 47.62 18.12 -19.80
C ALA A 28 46.96 18.69 -18.53
N ARG A 29 47.37 19.90 -18.10
CA ARG A 29 46.77 20.62 -16.96
C ARG A 29 45.29 20.92 -17.18
N LEU A 30 44.98 21.29 -18.40
CA LEU A 30 43.64 21.54 -18.91
C LEU A 30 42.75 20.28 -18.79
N GLY A 31 43.26 19.11 -19.20
CA GLY A 31 42.56 17.84 -19.01
C GLY A 31 42.31 17.50 -17.53
N ASP A 32 43.28 17.76 -16.66
CA ASP A 32 43.16 17.53 -15.21
C ASP A 32 42.12 18.46 -14.55
N GLU A 33 42.02 19.71 -15.02
CA GLU A 33 41.03 20.69 -14.54
C GLU A 33 39.60 20.31 -14.95
N ILE A 34 39.38 19.93 -16.21
CA ILE A 34 38.08 19.40 -16.67
C ILE A 34 37.70 18.17 -15.86
N ALA A 35 38.62 17.22 -15.72
CA ALA A 35 38.36 15.99 -14.99
C ALA A 35 38.02 16.26 -13.52
N SER A 36 38.66 17.25 -12.90
CA SER A 36 38.38 17.65 -11.52
C SER A 36 37.01 18.29 -11.38
N LYS A 37 36.64 19.19 -12.30
CA LYS A 37 35.34 19.87 -12.27
C LYS A 37 34.17 18.92 -12.58
N ILE A 38 34.36 17.96 -13.48
CA ILE A 38 33.38 16.89 -13.73
C ILE A 38 33.21 16.01 -12.47
N ARG A 39 34.29 15.62 -11.81
CA ARG A 39 34.23 14.83 -10.56
C ARG A 39 33.49 15.59 -9.45
N GLU A 40 33.75 16.88 -9.32
CA GLU A 40 33.09 17.75 -8.33
C GLU A 40 31.59 17.84 -8.60
N GLN A 41 31.18 18.13 -9.83
CA GLN A 41 29.75 18.23 -10.19
C GLN A 41 29.01 16.89 -10.06
N VAL A 42 29.66 15.76 -10.38
CA VAL A 42 29.10 14.43 -10.13
C VAL A 42 28.91 14.19 -8.63
N ARG A 43 29.86 14.63 -7.81
CA ARG A 43 29.78 14.51 -6.35
C ARG A 43 28.66 15.37 -5.77
N GLU A 44 28.55 16.62 -6.19
CA GLU A 44 27.45 17.52 -5.80
C GLU A 44 26.08 16.95 -6.20
N SER A 45 25.94 16.55 -7.47
CA SER A 45 24.69 15.95 -7.97
C SER A 45 24.31 14.67 -7.22
N SER A 46 25.30 13.89 -6.79
CA SER A 46 25.07 12.66 -6.01
C SER A 46 24.67 12.99 -4.56
N ASN A 47 25.28 14.01 -3.95
CA ASN A 47 24.93 14.49 -2.62
C ASN A 47 23.49 15.03 -2.58
N ASP A 48 23.09 15.84 -3.55
CA ASP A 48 21.73 16.40 -3.61
C ASP A 48 20.66 15.32 -3.77
N LYS A 49 20.92 14.31 -4.60
CA LYS A 49 20.05 13.13 -4.74
C LYS A 49 19.94 12.37 -3.43
N SER A 50 21.07 12.06 -2.79
CA SER A 50 21.10 11.36 -1.50
C SER A 50 20.30 12.09 -0.42
N GLN A 51 20.46 13.42 -0.31
CA GLN A 51 19.70 14.22 0.66
C GLN A 51 18.19 14.18 0.40
N ASN A 52 17.77 14.22 -0.87
CA ASN A 52 16.35 14.15 -1.22
C ASN A 52 15.77 12.75 -0.97
N ASP A 53 16.54 11.70 -1.26
CA ASP A 53 16.19 10.30 -1.02
C ASP A 53 16.01 10.03 0.48
N GLU A 54 16.95 10.51 1.31
CA GLU A 54 16.81 10.44 2.77
C GLU A 54 15.55 11.16 3.27
N LYS A 55 15.28 12.37 2.77
CA LYS A 55 14.10 13.14 3.16
C LYS A 55 12.81 12.42 2.78
N MET A 56 12.76 11.82 1.60
CA MET A 56 11.59 11.05 1.15
C MET A 56 11.38 9.80 2.01
N MET A 57 12.46 9.06 2.29
CA MET A 57 12.38 7.89 3.16
C MET A 57 11.93 8.27 4.58
N ARG A 58 12.47 9.35 5.16
CA ARG A 58 12.02 9.84 6.48
C ARG A 58 10.53 10.16 6.50
N LYS A 59 10.01 10.78 5.43
CA LYS A 59 8.57 11.08 5.30
C LYS A 59 7.72 9.82 5.22
N ILE A 60 8.17 8.82 4.45
CA ILE A 60 7.51 7.51 4.36
C ILE A 60 7.47 6.84 5.72
N MET A 61 8.60 6.77 6.41
CA MET A 61 8.69 6.15 7.74
C MET A 61 7.79 6.87 8.76
N ALA A 62 7.72 8.21 8.72
CA ALA A 62 6.82 8.97 9.58
C ALA A 62 5.33 8.65 9.30
N LYS A 63 4.96 8.45 8.04
CA LYS A 63 3.60 8.04 7.66
C LYS A 63 3.28 6.62 8.11
N LEU A 64 4.19 5.66 7.90
CA LEU A 64 4.00 4.28 8.35
C LEU A 64 3.84 4.21 9.88
N LYS A 65 4.66 4.95 10.63
CA LYS A 65 4.54 5.07 12.09
C LYS A 65 3.25 5.72 12.57
N SER A 66 2.62 6.55 11.74
CA SER A 66 1.33 7.17 12.06
C SER A 66 0.14 6.44 11.42
N GLY A 67 0.37 5.30 10.75
CA GLY A 67 -0.70 4.53 10.10
C GLY A 67 -1.26 5.15 8.82
N LYS A 68 -0.69 6.27 8.36
CA LYS A 68 -1.25 7.04 7.23
C LYS A 68 -0.90 6.43 5.89
N LYS A 69 -1.83 6.55 4.93
CA LYS A 69 -1.62 6.12 3.54
C LYS A 69 -0.46 6.89 2.90
N LEU A 70 0.37 6.16 2.17
CA LEU A 70 1.40 6.76 1.33
C LEU A 70 0.72 7.41 0.11
N THR A 71 1.35 8.46 -0.41
CA THR A 71 0.97 9.02 -1.71
C THR A 71 1.55 8.17 -2.84
N THR A 72 0.98 8.23 -4.04
CA THR A 72 1.50 7.52 -5.22
C THR A 72 2.98 7.77 -5.47
N LYS A 73 3.46 9.00 -5.21
CA LYS A 73 4.89 9.35 -5.32
C LYS A 73 5.74 8.61 -4.28
N GLU A 74 5.27 8.57 -3.04
CA GLU A 74 5.93 7.87 -1.93
C GLU A 74 5.93 6.35 -2.14
N GLU A 75 4.83 5.78 -2.64
CA GLU A 75 4.75 4.36 -3.00
C GLU A 75 5.71 3.98 -4.13
N ASN A 76 5.73 4.76 -5.21
CA ASN A 76 6.63 4.51 -6.34
C ASN A 76 8.10 4.59 -5.91
N TYR A 77 8.44 5.56 -5.06
CA TYR A 77 9.77 5.65 -4.46
C TYR A 77 10.08 4.41 -3.62
N LEU A 78 9.15 3.99 -2.76
CA LEU A 78 9.34 2.82 -1.91
C LEU A 78 9.55 1.55 -2.75
N LYS A 79 8.77 1.36 -3.82
CA LYS A 79 8.90 0.24 -4.75
C LYS A 79 10.27 0.17 -5.42
N GLN A 80 10.89 1.32 -5.72
CA GLN A 80 12.19 1.41 -6.39
C GLN A 80 13.36 1.25 -5.41
N HIS A 81 13.27 1.83 -4.22
CA HIS A 81 14.38 1.93 -3.27
C HIS A 81 14.35 0.87 -2.16
N ASN A 82 13.17 0.38 -1.77
CA ASN A 82 13.01 -0.66 -0.75
C ASN A 82 11.77 -1.54 -1.05
N PRO A 83 11.90 -2.51 -1.98
CA PRO A 83 10.78 -3.35 -2.41
C PRO A 83 10.23 -4.25 -1.30
N GLU A 84 11.06 -4.64 -0.33
CA GLU A 84 10.62 -5.42 0.84
C GLU A 84 9.65 -4.60 1.70
N LEU A 85 10.02 -3.37 2.05
CA LEU A 85 9.14 -2.49 2.82
C LEU A 85 7.88 -2.11 2.03
N TYR A 86 7.96 -2.01 0.70
CA TYR A 86 6.77 -1.82 -0.15
C TYR A 86 5.79 -3.00 -0.05
N LEU A 87 6.28 -4.24 -0.08
CA LEU A 87 5.43 -5.42 0.07
C LEU A 87 4.73 -5.44 1.44
N GLN A 88 5.45 -5.07 2.50
CA GLN A 88 4.89 -4.98 3.84
C GLN A 88 3.87 -3.84 3.95
N TYR A 89 4.12 -2.71 3.30
CA TYR A 89 3.14 -1.64 3.18
C TYR A 89 1.83 -2.12 2.52
N LEU A 90 1.91 -2.89 1.43
CA LEU A 90 0.71 -3.48 0.80
C LEU A 90 -0.03 -4.43 1.74
N ARG A 91 0.70 -5.25 2.50
CA ARG A 91 0.11 -6.14 3.52
C ARG A 91 -0.64 -5.32 4.58
N ILE A 92 0.00 -4.29 5.15
CA ILE A 92 -0.60 -3.38 6.13
C ILE A 92 -1.87 -2.75 5.55
N ARG A 93 -1.81 -2.28 4.30
CA ARG A 93 -2.93 -1.64 3.63
C ARG A 93 -4.13 -2.57 3.46
N ARG A 94 -3.90 -3.83 3.05
CA ARG A 94 -4.97 -4.83 2.95
C ARG A 94 -5.63 -5.13 4.28
N MET A 95 -4.84 -5.24 5.36
CA MET A 95 -5.39 -5.45 6.71
C MET A 95 -6.23 -4.25 7.16
N ALA A 96 -5.75 -3.03 6.90
CA ALA A 96 -6.49 -1.81 7.19
C ALA A 96 -7.80 -1.70 6.39
N GLU A 97 -7.80 -2.09 5.11
CA GLU A 97 -9.00 -2.10 4.26
C GLU A 97 -10.00 -3.18 4.67
N ALA A 98 -9.51 -4.36 5.07
CA ALA A 98 -10.35 -5.42 5.61
C ALA A 98 -11.03 -4.96 6.91
N LEU A 99 -10.30 -4.29 7.81
CA LEU A 99 -10.87 -3.69 9.02
C LEU A 99 -11.92 -2.62 8.65
N GLU A 100 -11.60 -1.70 7.75
CA GLU A 100 -12.53 -0.66 7.29
C GLU A 100 -13.84 -1.27 6.74
N SER A 101 -13.73 -2.34 5.96
CA SER A 101 -14.90 -3.05 5.43
C SER A 101 -15.72 -3.74 6.52
N ARG A 102 -15.08 -4.38 7.50
CA ARG A 102 -15.78 -5.00 8.64
C ARG A 102 -16.51 -3.95 9.47
N LEU A 103 -15.86 -2.81 9.73
CA LEU A 103 -16.44 -1.71 10.51
C LEU A 103 -17.69 -1.11 9.84
N LYS A 104 -17.68 -0.94 8.52
CA LYS A 104 -18.85 -0.43 7.77
C LYS A 104 -20.08 -1.33 7.85
N ASN A 105 -19.87 -2.62 8.08
CA ASN A 105 -20.93 -3.62 8.18
C ASN A 105 -21.29 -3.98 9.64
N ALA A 106 -20.73 -3.26 10.62
CA ALA A 106 -21.04 -3.51 12.02
C ALA A 106 -22.43 -2.97 12.36
N ASP A 107 -23.21 -3.74 13.12
CA ASP A 107 -24.60 -3.43 13.48
C ASP A 107 -24.71 -2.59 14.75
N SER A 108 -23.65 -2.53 15.57
CA SER A 108 -23.65 -1.81 16.84
C SER A 108 -22.28 -1.25 17.24
N LYS A 109 -22.28 -0.28 18.15
CA LYS A 109 -21.05 0.27 18.74
C LYS A 109 -20.25 -0.77 19.53
N GLU A 110 -20.93 -1.74 20.13
CA GLU A 110 -20.32 -2.88 20.80
C GLU A 110 -19.54 -3.74 19.80
N GLU A 111 -20.19 -4.16 18.72
CA GLU A 111 -19.57 -4.97 17.66
C GLU A 111 -18.37 -4.26 17.02
N VAL A 112 -18.44 -2.94 16.83
CA VAL A 112 -17.29 -2.14 16.37
C VAL A 112 -16.08 -2.32 17.28
N ASN A 113 -16.28 -2.26 18.60
CA ASN A 113 -15.17 -2.45 19.55
C ASN A 113 -14.64 -3.88 19.54
N ASP A 114 -15.52 -4.87 19.39
CA ASP A 114 -15.14 -6.28 19.28
C ASP A 114 -14.30 -6.54 18.02
N ILE A 115 -14.74 -6.05 16.86
CA ILE A 115 -14.01 -6.15 15.59
C ILE A 115 -12.61 -5.53 15.71
N ILE A 116 -12.51 -4.36 16.35
CA ILE A 116 -11.21 -3.67 16.57
C ILE A 116 -10.33 -4.53 17.49
N MET A 117 -10.86 -5.02 18.62
CA MET A 117 -10.10 -5.80 19.59
C MET A 117 -9.62 -7.13 19.01
N GLU A 118 -10.48 -7.82 18.25
CA GLU A 118 -10.16 -9.05 17.53
C GLU A 118 -9.04 -8.81 16.51
N SER A 119 -9.18 -7.76 15.70
CA SER A 119 -8.20 -7.43 14.66
C SER A 119 -6.83 -7.07 15.23
N LEU A 120 -6.79 -6.34 16.36
CA LEU A 120 -5.55 -6.02 17.05
C LEU A 120 -4.90 -7.25 17.69
N SER A 121 -5.72 -8.13 18.27
CA SER A 121 -5.28 -9.35 18.94
C SER A 121 -4.79 -10.42 17.97
N ALA A 122 -5.25 -10.40 16.72
CA ALA A 122 -4.76 -11.27 15.66
C ALA A 122 -3.32 -10.96 15.21
N ILE A 123 -2.78 -9.77 15.56
CA ILE A 123 -1.43 -9.37 15.18
C ILE A 123 -0.41 -10.07 16.08
N SER A 124 0.50 -10.83 15.48
CA SER A 124 1.56 -11.51 16.23
C SER A 124 2.52 -10.51 16.90
N ASP A 125 2.81 -10.75 18.16
CA ASP A 125 3.87 -10.03 18.90
C ASP A 125 5.26 -10.17 18.28
N LYS A 126 5.47 -11.19 17.45
CA LYS A 126 6.75 -11.47 16.78
C LYS A 126 6.85 -10.82 15.40
N ASP A 127 5.83 -10.10 14.96
CA ASP A 127 5.86 -9.43 13.65
C ASP A 127 6.79 -8.20 13.71
N PRO A 128 7.85 -8.13 12.87
CA PRO A 128 8.78 -7.00 12.87
C PRO A 128 8.13 -5.67 12.45
N TYR A 129 6.96 -5.71 11.80
CA TYR A 129 6.20 -4.53 11.37
C TYR A 129 4.94 -4.30 12.22
N LYS A 130 4.80 -5.00 13.36
CA LYS A 130 3.65 -4.88 14.27
C LYS A 130 3.26 -3.43 14.56
N GLU A 131 4.23 -2.58 14.85
CA GLU A 131 3.97 -1.16 15.14
C GLU A 131 3.25 -0.44 14.00
N TYR A 132 3.63 -0.72 12.74
CA TYR A 132 3.02 -0.08 11.58
C TYR A 132 1.65 -0.67 11.26
N ILE A 133 1.47 -1.97 11.50
CA ILE A 133 0.18 -2.63 11.37
C ILE A 133 -0.80 -2.01 12.36
N ILE A 134 -0.45 -1.97 13.65
CA ILE A 134 -1.29 -1.41 14.71
C ILE A 134 -1.62 0.05 14.39
N ALA A 135 -0.63 0.87 14.06
CA ALA A 135 -0.86 2.28 13.74
C ALA A 135 -1.87 2.47 12.58
N ALA A 136 -1.80 1.62 11.55
CA ALA A 136 -2.72 1.68 10.42
C ALA A 136 -4.14 1.23 10.80
N LEU A 137 -4.28 0.19 11.61
CA LEU A 137 -5.58 -0.26 12.12
C LEU A 137 -6.20 0.80 13.05
N ASP A 138 -5.40 1.40 13.92
CA ASP A 138 -5.82 2.47 14.83
C ASP A 138 -6.30 3.71 14.07
N GLU A 139 -5.60 4.11 13.00
CA GLU A 139 -6.02 5.24 12.17
C GLU A 139 -7.37 4.94 11.49
N VAL A 140 -7.58 3.73 10.96
CA VAL A 140 -8.88 3.31 10.37
C VAL A 140 -9.98 3.28 11.43
N ALA A 141 -9.72 2.69 12.60
CA ALA A 141 -10.67 2.63 13.70
C ALA A 141 -11.06 4.03 14.17
N LYS A 142 -10.09 4.96 14.23
CA LYS A 142 -10.32 6.36 14.60
C LYS A 142 -11.11 7.10 13.52
N GLU A 143 -10.77 6.94 12.24
CA GLU A 143 -11.53 7.53 11.13
C GLU A 143 -12.98 7.06 11.16
N PHE A 144 -13.21 5.76 11.38
CA PHE A 144 -14.55 5.20 11.48
C PHE A 144 -15.33 5.71 12.69
N LYS A 145 -14.71 5.75 13.88
CA LYS A 145 -15.35 6.25 15.11
C LYS A 145 -15.74 7.74 15.04
N ASN A 146 -15.10 8.50 14.15
CA ASN A 146 -15.44 9.90 13.88
C ASN A 146 -16.41 10.07 12.70
N SER A 147 -16.88 8.97 12.10
CA SER A 147 -17.80 9.02 10.96
C SER A 147 -19.26 9.04 11.39
N ASP A 148 -20.11 9.67 10.59
CA ASP A 148 -21.57 9.70 10.81
C ASP A 148 -22.18 8.30 10.90
N GLY A 149 -21.58 7.33 10.18
CA GLY A 149 -21.99 5.93 10.21
C GLY A 149 -21.88 5.34 11.62
N TYR A 150 -20.80 5.63 12.34
CA TYR A 150 -20.62 5.19 13.72
C TYR A 150 -21.57 5.90 14.69
N GLU A 151 -21.83 7.20 14.47
CA GLU A 151 -22.76 7.96 15.33
C GLU A 151 -24.19 7.37 15.27
N ALA A 152 -24.62 6.97 14.07
CA ALA A 152 -25.94 6.37 13.82
C ALA A 152 -26.11 4.97 14.42
N LEU A 153 -25.01 4.27 14.76
CA LEU A 153 -25.10 2.92 15.32
C LEU A 153 -25.75 2.91 16.72
N PRO A 154 -26.61 1.92 17.01
CA PRO A 154 -27.14 1.69 18.35
C PRO A 154 -26.01 1.31 19.32
N ALA A 155 -26.28 1.47 20.63
CA ALA A 155 -25.27 1.22 21.64
C ALA A 155 -24.96 -0.28 21.76
N THR A 156 -25.98 -1.13 21.66
CA THR A 156 -25.87 -2.60 21.79
C THR A 156 -26.41 -3.32 20.56
N SER A 157 -25.97 -4.56 20.37
CA SER A 157 -26.48 -5.44 19.32
C SER A 157 -27.96 -5.81 19.51
N GLU A 158 -28.43 -5.89 20.75
CA GLU A 158 -29.82 -6.19 21.09
C GLU A 158 -30.76 -5.05 20.61
N GLU A 159 -30.39 -3.79 20.84
CA GLU A 159 -31.13 -2.62 20.32
C GLU A 159 -31.15 -2.56 18.78
N ALA A 160 -30.11 -3.06 18.11
CA ALA A 160 -30.07 -3.15 16.66
C ALA A 160 -31.15 -4.13 16.15
N SER A 161 -31.23 -5.31 16.77
CA SER A 161 -32.20 -6.35 16.42
C SER A 161 -33.66 -5.92 16.68
N GLU A 162 -33.90 -5.17 17.75
CA GLU A 162 -35.24 -4.66 18.08
C GLU A 162 -35.72 -3.58 17.10
N LYS A 163 -34.82 -2.71 16.62
CA LYS A 163 -35.15 -1.71 15.59
C LYS A 163 -35.42 -2.36 14.23
N ALA A 164 -34.66 -3.39 13.85
CA ALA A 164 -34.93 -4.16 12.65
C ALA A 164 -36.30 -4.86 12.74
N GLY A 165 -36.60 -5.49 13.88
CA GLY A 165 -37.87 -6.20 14.13
C GLY A 165 -39.12 -5.30 14.24
N SER A 166 -38.97 -4.05 14.70
CA SER A 166 -40.09 -3.10 14.84
C SER A 166 -40.55 -2.47 13.51
N SER A 167 -39.70 -2.49 12.47
CA SER A 167 -40.01 -1.95 11.14
C SER A 167 -40.79 -2.92 10.22
N GLY A 168 -41.05 -4.16 10.65
CA GLY A 168 -41.59 -5.24 9.82
C GLY A 168 -43.04 -5.65 10.08
N LYS A 169 -43.89 -4.80 10.68
CA LYS A 169 -45.33 -5.11 10.84
C LYS A 169 -46.19 -4.33 9.85
N SER A 170 -46.09 -4.68 8.57
CA SER A 170 -47.17 -4.49 7.61
C SER A 170 -47.48 -5.82 6.91
N GLU A 171 -48.75 -6.15 6.94
CA GLU A 171 -49.41 -7.41 6.63
C GLU A 171 -49.03 -8.06 5.30
N GLY A 172 -48.96 -9.40 5.32
CA GLY A 172 -49.78 -10.17 4.40
C GLY A 172 -49.08 -11.17 3.47
N LYS A 173 -49.37 -12.45 3.77
CA LYS A 173 -49.51 -13.60 2.86
C LYS A 173 -48.29 -14.48 2.60
N ASN A 174 -48.40 -15.67 3.18
CA ASN A 174 -47.84 -16.94 2.71
C ASN A 174 -48.01 -17.09 1.19
N ASP A 175 -46.95 -17.52 0.51
CA ASP A 175 -47.09 -18.61 -0.44
C ASP A 175 -45.82 -19.46 -0.49
N SER A 176 -46.00 -20.76 -0.37
CA SER A 176 -44.97 -21.76 -0.61
C SER A 176 -44.65 -21.77 -2.10
N SER A 177 -43.39 -21.63 -2.47
CA SER A 177 -42.90 -22.08 -3.78
C SER A 177 -41.46 -22.50 -3.63
N ASP A 178 -41.28 -23.81 -3.52
CA ASP A 178 -40.07 -24.55 -3.77
C ASP A 178 -39.68 -24.32 -5.24
N ASP A 179 -38.63 -23.55 -5.51
CA ASP A 179 -37.95 -23.60 -6.82
C ASP A 179 -36.47 -23.27 -6.68
N LYS A 180 -35.64 -24.23 -7.08
CA LYS A 180 -34.19 -24.17 -7.03
C LYS A 180 -33.68 -23.44 -8.25
N ASN A 181 -33.06 -22.28 -8.05
CA ASN A 181 -32.04 -21.82 -8.98
C ASN A 181 -31.03 -20.93 -8.23
N SER A 182 -29.91 -21.53 -7.85
CA SER A 182 -28.76 -20.85 -7.24
C SER A 182 -27.57 -21.01 -8.19
N GLU A 183 -27.40 -20.04 -9.06
CA GLU A 183 -26.13 -19.77 -9.71
C GLU A 183 -25.79 -18.31 -9.39
N ASP A 184 -24.54 -18.09 -8.96
CA ASP A 184 -23.90 -16.82 -8.61
C ASP A 184 -23.88 -16.37 -7.14
N ASP A 185 -23.62 -17.31 -6.22
CA ASP A 185 -22.95 -16.98 -4.95
C ASP A 185 -21.43 -17.20 -5.10
N PHE A 186 -20.67 -16.14 -5.39
CA PHE A 186 -19.21 -16.16 -5.37
C PHE A 186 -18.73 -16.26 -3.92
N ASP A 187 -18.39 -17.48 -3.47
CA ASP A 187 -17.85 -17.75 -2.14
C ASP A 187 -16.32 -17.48 -2.10
N PRO A 188 -15.85 -16.41 -1.41
CA PRO A 188 -14.44 -16.02 -1.38
C PRO A 188 -13.55 -17.01 -0.61
N MET A 189 -14.13 -17.93 0.18
CA MET A 189 -13.36 -18.98 0.85
C MET A 189 -13.13 -20.22 -0.01
N SER A 190 -13.89 -20.36 -1.10
CA SER A 190 -13.73 -21.44 -2.08
C SER A 190 -12.75 -21.08 -3.21
N TRP A 191 -12.39 -19.80 -3.36
CA TRP A 191 -11.53 -19.33 -4.44
C TRP A 191 -10.04 -19.43 -4.09
N SER A 192 -9.39 -20.43 -4.66
CA SER A 192 -7.93 -20.56 -4.70
C SER A 192 -7.42 -20.00 -6.04
N PRO A 193 -6.35 -19.18 -6.06
CA PRO A 193 -5.72 -18.73 -7.30
C PRO A 193 -5.26 -19.87 -8.24
N LEU A 194 -5.17 -21.11 -7.74
CA LEU A 194 -4.84 -22.29 -8.56
C LEU A 194 -6.05 -22.87 -9.29
N GLN A 195 -7.28 -22.60 -8.85
CA GLN A 195 -8.50 -23.15 -9.45
C GLN A 195 -8.79 -22.53 -10.82
N GLU A 196 -8.46 -21.25 -11.00
CA GLU A 196 -8.57 -20.56 -12.30
C GLU A 196 -7.70 -21.22 -13.38
N ILE A 197 -6.53 -21.75 -13.00
CA ILE A 197 -5.64 -22.48 -13.92
C ILE A 197 -6.20 -23.86 -14.25
N VAL A 198 -6.82 -24.54 -13.27
CA VAL A 198 -7.44 -25.87 -13.45
C VAL A 198 -8.67 -25.78 -14.36
N ASP A 199 -9.53 -24.79 -14.14
CA ASP A 199 -10.73 -24.57 -14.95
C ASP A 199 -10.39 -24.05 -16.37
N SER A 200 -9.22 -23.44 -16.54
CA SER A 200 -8.68 -23.02 -17.84
C SER A 200 -8.02 -24.16 -18.63
N MET A 201 -7.87 -25.36 -18.05
CA MET A 201 -7.31 -26.49 -18.80
C MET A 201 -8.35 -27.01 -19.81
N PRO A 202 -7.99 -27.18 -21.09
CA PRO A 202 -8.87 -27.85 -22.04
C PRO A 202 -9.11 -29.28 -21.56
N THR A 203 -10.37 -29.68 -21.42
CA THR A 203 -10.74 -31.06 -21.11
C THR A 203 -10.31 -31.96 -22.25
N ILE A 204 -9.31 -32.81 -22.01
CA ILE A 204 -8.81 -33.79 -22.96
C ILE A 204 -9.70 -35.04 -22.83
N ASP A 205 -10.66 -35.19 -23.73
CA ASP A 205 -11.44 -36.42 -23.85
C ASP A 205 -10.53 -37.55 -24.34
N PHE A 206 -10.25 -38.52 -23.46
CA PHE A 206 -9.59 -39.75 -23.86
C PHE A 206 -10.64 -40.76 -24.35
N PRO A 207 -10.57 -41.24 -25.60
CA PRO A 207 -11.45 -42.30 -26.06
C PRO A 207 -11.10 -43.62 -25.35
N ALA A 208 -12.15 -44.35 -24.95
CA ALA A 208 -12.09 -45.65 -24.27
C ALA A 208 -11.50 -46.76 -25.15
#